data_AF-A0A9N7U4X4-F1
#
_entry.id   AF-A0A9N7U4X4-F1
#
_cell.length_a   1.000
_cell.length_b   1.000
_cell.length_c   1.000
_cell.angle_alpha   90.00
_cell.angle_beta   90.00
_cell.angle_gamma   90.00
#
_symmetry.space_group_name_H-M   'P 1'
#
loop_
_entity.id
_entity.type
_entity.pdbx_description
1 polymer ?
#
loop_
_entity_poly.entity_id
_entity_poly.type
_entity_poly.pdbx_seq_one_letter_code
_entity_poly.pdbx_strand_id
1 'polypeptide(L)'
;MQLHLQSVCQLALLGLCCVLITVRESDGTFVPGRCLCHETVSRIRGPLKELTVYPKSPTCNTVTVIVTNSNNELVCLNPEAPLGKRFIHCWNRAHKLGRDEKLCLKRRRGKGKGRKRLRSRQRSQDLNTRASSSSS
;
A
#
# COMPACT_ATOMS: atom_id res chain seq x y z
N MET A 1 1.55 -58.57 4.84
CA MET A 1 0.47 -57.71 4.30
C MET A 1 0.53 -56.23 4.76
N GLN A 2 1.24 -55.88 5.83
CA GLN A 2 1.31 -54.48 6.31
C GLN A 2 2.04 -53.50 5.37
N LEU A 3 3.09 -53.94 4.65
CA LEU A 3 3.84 -53.07 3.72
C LEU A 3 3.01 -52.60 2.52
N HIS A 4 2.10 -53.44 2.04
CA HIS A 4 1.21 -53.09 0.92
C HIS A 4 0.25 -51.97 1.29
N LEU A 5 -0.32 -52.03 2.51
CA LEU A 5 -1.27 -51.03 2.98
C LEU A 5 -0.59 -49.68 3.23
N GLN A 6 0.62 -49.69 3.79
CA GLN A 6 1.43 -48.48 3.98
C GLN A 6 1.78 -47.82 2.64
N SER A 7 2.25 -48.63 1.67
CA SER A 7 2.60 -48.13 0.33
C SER A 7 1.38 -47.56 -0.41
N VAL A 8 0.22 -48.22 -0.30
CA VAL A 8 -1.04 -47.75 -0.92
C VAL A 8 -1.51 -46.44 -0.29
N CYS A 9 -1.44 -46.31 1.04
CA CYS A 9 -1.78 -45.06 1.72
C CYS A 9 -0.86 -43.90 1.32
N GLN A 10 0.45 -44.15 1.20
CA GLN A 10 1.42 -43.13 0.79
C GLN A 10 1.14 -42.63 -0.63
N LEU A 11 0.89 -43.54 -1.58
CA LEU A 11 0.53 -43.20 -2.96
C LEU A 11 -0.80 -42.43 -3.05
N ALA A 12 -1.80 -42.83 -2.27
CA ALA A 12 -3.09 -42.13 -2.23
C ALA A 12 -2.96 -40.71 -1.65
N LEU A 13 -2.17 -40.53 -0.60
CA LEU A 13 -1.87 -39.21 -0.01
C LEU A 13 -1.11 -38.31 -0.99
N LEU A 14 -0.08 -38.84 -1.65
CA LEU A 14 0.66 -38.13 -2.70
C LEU A 14 -0.25 -37.71 -3.85
N GLY A 15 -1.09 -38.62 -4.34
CA GLY A 15 -2.07 -38.33 -5.39
C GLY A 15 -3.06 -37.23 -4.99
N LEU A 16 -3.60 -37.31 -3.76
CA LEU A 16 -4.49 -36.29 -3.22
C LEU A 16 -3.79 -34.94 -3.09
N CYS A 17 -2.56 -34.90 -2.58
CA CYS A 17 -1.76 -33.68 -2.50
C CYS A 17 -1.51 -33.07 -3.88
N CYS A 18 -1.15 -33.89 -4.88
CA CYS A 18 -0.97 -33.42 -6.26
C CYS A 18 -2.27 -32.81 -6.81
N VAL A 19 -3.42 -33.48 -6.64
CA VAL A 19 -4.71 -32.93 -7.08
C VAL A 19 -5.03 -31.62 -6.37
N LEU A 20 -4.83 -31.54 -5.06
CA LEU A 20 -5.05 -30.31 -4.30
C LEU A 20 -4.14 -29.16 -4.75
N ILE A 21 -2.88 -29.44 -5.11
CA ILE A 21 -1.96 -28.44 -5.66
C ILE A 21 -2.44 -28.00 -7.05
N THR A 22 -2.81 -28.92 -7.94
CA THR A 22 -3.30 -28.60 -9.28
C THR A 22 -4.64 -27.85 -9.28
N VAL A 23 -5.52 -28.11 -8.30
CA VAL A 23 -6.78 -27.37 -8.12
C VAL A 23 -6.53 -25.95 -7.59
N ARG A 24 -5.43 -25.73 -6.87
CA ARG A 24 -4.99 -24.36 -6.52
C ARG A 24 -4.42 -23.61 -7.72
N GLU A 25 -3.97 -24.33 -8.74
CA GLU A 25 -3.50 -23.81 -10.03
C GLU A 25 -4.59 -23.75 -11.11
N SER A 26 -5.84 -24.14 -10.82
CA SER A 26 -6.95 -23.87 -11.75
C SER A 26 -7.33 -22.39 -11.65
N ASP A 27 -6.48 -21.54 -12.20
CA ASP A 27 -6.84 -20.18 -12.57
C ASP A 27 -8.03 -20.28 -13.53
N GLY A 28 -9.21 -19.92 -13.05
CA GLY A 28 -10.39 -19.76 -13.89
C GLY A 28 -10.03 -18.90 -15.09
N THR A 29 -10.60 -19.22 -16.25
CA THR A 29 -10.33 -18.59 -17.55
C THR A 29 -9.91 -17.13 -17.37
N PHE A 30 -8.63 -16.85 -17.64
CA PHE A 30 -8.05 -15.51 -17.50
C PHE A 30 -8.84 -14.57 -18.43
N VAL A 31 -9.78 -13.83 -17.84
CA VAL A 31 -10.44 -12.71 -18.50
C VAL A 31 -9.67 -11.47 -18.07
N PRO A 32 -8.70 -11.00 -18.88
CA PRO A 32 -7.92 -9.83 -18.52
C PRO A 32 -8.84 -8.63 -18.24
N GLY A 33 -8.59 -7.94 -17.13
CA GLY A 33 -9.06 -6.57 -16.92
C GLY A 33 -10.31 -6.37 -16.05
N ARG A 34 -10.82 -7.36 -15.32
CA ARG A 34 -11.93 -7.16 -14.37
C ARG A 34 -11.44 -6.74 -12.99
N CYS A 35 -10.82 -5.58 -12.91
CA CYS A 35 -10.53 -4.95 -11.63
C CYS A 35 -11.83 -4.51 -10.94
N LEU A 36 -11.84 -4.48 -9.61
CA LEU A 36 -13.00 -4.06 -8.82
C LEU A 36 -13.44 -2.62 -9.15
N CYS A 37 -12.48 -1.78 -9.53
CA CYS A 37 -12.72 -0.41 -9.98
C CYS A 37 -12.66 -0.33 -11.51
N HIS A 38 -13.76 0.10 -12.14
CA HIS A 38 -13.79 0.42 -13.57
C HIS A 38 -13.32 1.86 -13.83
N GLU A 39 -13.78 2.80 -13.01
CA GLU A 39 -13.37 4.22 -13.08
C GLU A 39 -12.51 4.60 -11.88
N THR A 40 -11.57 5.52 -12.10
CA THR A 40 -10.66 5.99 -11.04
C THR A 40 -10.51 7.51 -11.05
N VAL A 41 -10.35 8.10 -9.86
CA VAL A 41 -10.09 9.53 -9.72
C VAL A 41 -8.66 9.77 -9.23
N SER A 42 -8.04 10.86 -9.71
CA SER A 42 -6.67 11.21 -9.33
C SER A 42 -6.58 12.02 -8.04
N ARG A 43 -7.66 12.71 -7.67
CA ARG A 43 -7.73 13.59 -6.50
C ARG A 43 -9.08 13.44 -5.81
N ILE A 44 -9.05 13.47 -4.49
CA ILE A 44 -10.22 13.54 -3.62
C ILE A 44 -10.00 14.65 -2.60
N ARG A 45 -11.06 15.40 -2.30
CA ARG A 45 -11.05 16.46 -1.30
C ARG A 45 -11.74 15.98 -0.03
N GLY A 46 -11.38 16.59 1.09
CA GLY A 46 -11.99 16.29 2.39
C GLY A 46 -11.28 15.19 3.18
N PRO A 47 -11.82 14.85 4.36
CA PRO A 47 -11.33 13.78 5.21
C PRO A 47 -11.71 12.40 4.64
N LEU A 48 -10.81 11.44 4.82
CA LEU A 48 -11.01 10.04 4.45
C LEU A 48 -11.14 9.21 5.73
N LYS A 49 -12.09 8.28 5.73
CA LYS A 49 -12.40 7.41 6.86
C LYS A 49 -11.63 6.10 6.81
N GLU A 50 -11.52 5.52 5.62
CA GLU A 50 -10.95 4.19 5.42
C GLU A 50 -10.13 4.09 4.13
N LEU A 51 -9.16 3.18 4.14
CA LEU A 51 -8.29 2.86 3.02
C LEU A 51 -8.28 1.35 2.87
N THR A 52 -8.62 0.88 1.67
CA THR A 52 -8.56 -0.52 1.28
C THR A 52 -7.67 -0.64 0.04
N VAL A 53 -6.66 -1.49 0.10
CA VAL A 53 -5.75 -1.72 -1.02
C VAL A 53 -5.79 -3.20 -1.38
N TYR A 54 -6.13 -3.49 -2.62
CA TYR A 54 -6.04 -4.84 -3.17
C TYR A 54 -4.78 -4.94 -4.03
N PRO A 55 -3.85 -5.86 -3.72
CA PRO A 55 -2.70 -6.11 -4.56
C PRO A 55 -3.13 -6.66 -5.92
N LYS A 56 -2.18 -6.73 -6.86
CA LYS A 56 -2.39 -7.39 -8.14
C LYS A 56 -2.84 -8.83 -7.91
N SER A 57 -3.80 -9.29 -8.70
CA SER A 57 -4.37 -10.65 -8.65
C SER A 57 -4.40 -11.24 -10.07
N PRO A 58 -4.65 -12.56 -10.22
CA PRO A 58 -4.87 -13.17 -11.54
C PRO A 58 -5.98 -12.48 -12.34
N THR A 59 -6.98 -11.90 -11.67
CA THR A 59 -8.11 -11.19 -12.26
C THR A 59 -7.88 -9.70 -12.53
N CYS A 60 -6.84 -9.10 -11.92
CA CYS A 60 -6.55 -7.67 -12.03
C CYS A 60 -5.03 -7.41 -11.99
N ASN A 61 -4.49 -6.95 -13.12
CA ASN A 61 -3.04 -6.72 -13.30
C ASN A 61 -2.53 -5.40 -12.64
N THR A 62 -3.44 -4.59 -12.10
CA THR A 62 -3.14 -3.33 -11.40
C THR A 62 -3.51 -3.40 -9.93
N VAL A 63 -2.80 -2.65 -9.09
CA VAL A 63 -3.20 -2.48 -7.68
C VAL A 63 -4.47 -1.65 -7.63
N THR A 64 -5.48 -2.11 -6.89
CA THR A 64 -6.73 -1.35 -6.71
C THR A 64 -6.67 -0.61 -5.37
N VAL A 65 -6.94 0.69 -5.39
CA VAL A 65 -6.92 1.54 -4.19
C VAL A 65 -8.30 2.15 -4.01
N ILE A 66 -8.96 1.82 -2.91
CA ILE A 66 -10.30 2.33 -2.57
C ILE A 66 -10.20 3.11 -1.27
N VAL A 67 -10.83 4.28 -1.24
CA VAL A 67 -10.97 5.07 -0.02
C VAL A 67 -12.43 5.33 0.26
N THR A 68 -12.80 5.29 1.54
CA THR A 68 -14.13 5.71 1.99
C THR A 68 -14.05 7.17 2.40
N ASN A 69 -14.84 8.02 1.76
CA ASN A 69 -14.88 9.44 2.09
C ASN A 69 -15.72 9.70 3.36
N SER A 70 -15.83 10.96 3.77
CA SER A 70 -16.62 11.32 4.96
C SER A 70 -18.13 11.08 4.79
N ASN A 71 -18.63 11.02 3.57
CA ASN A 71 -20.02 10.72 3.23
C ASN A 71 -20.29 9.21 3.15
N ASN A 72 -19.31 8.37 3.52
CA ASN A 72 -19.35 6.91 3.38
C ASN A 72 -19.40 6.41 1.93
N GLU A 73 -19.04 7.26 0.96
CA GLU A 73 -18.94 6.85 -0.44
C GLU A 73 -17.59 6.18 -0.68
N LEU A 74 -17.63 5.04 -1.38
CA LEU A 74 -16.45 4.33 -1.84
C LEU A 74 -15.93 4.99 -3.11
N VAL A 75 -14.67 5.42 -3.07
CA VAL A 75 -14.03 6.11 -4.19
C VAL A 75 -12.76 5.38 -4.59
N CYS A 76 -12.71 4.96 -5.86
CA CYS A 76 -11.56 4.35 -6.47
C CYS A 76 -10.51 5.40 -6.85
N LEU A 77 -9.28 5.24 -6.37
CA LEU A 77 -8.16 6.13 -6.69
C LEU A 77 -7.31 5.53 -7.81
N ASN A 78 -6.82 6.41 -8.69
CA ASN A 78 -5.87 6.00 -9.72
C ASN A 78 -4.53 5.60 -9.05
N PRO A 79 -4.05 4.35 -9.22
CA PRO A 79 -2.83 3.86 -8.58
C PRO A 79 -1.56 4.58 -9.07
N GLU A 80 -1.59 5.18 -10.26
CA GLU A 80 -0.46 5.90 -10.86
C GLU A 80 -0.40 7.37 -10.46
N ALA A 81 -1.52 7.94 -10.01
CA ALA A 81 -1.60 9.32 -9.55
C ALA A 81 -0.82 9.51 -8.24
N PRO A 82 -0.33 10.74 -7.94
CA PRO A 82 0.49 11.00 -6.75
C PRO A 82 -0.17 10.58 -5.43
N LEU A 83 -1.50 10.75 -5.32
CA LEU A 83 -2.25 10.36 -4.13
C LEU A 83 -2.34 8.83 -4.00
N GLY A 84 -2.66 8.13 -5.08
CA GLY A 84 -2.71 6.66 -5.12
C GLY A 84 -1.35 6.04 -4.79
N LYS A 85 -0.28 6.48 -5.48
CA LYS A 85 1.10 6.05 -5.19
C LYS A 85 1.47 6.21 -3.73
N ARG A 86 1.11 7.35 -3.13
CA ARG A 86 1.38 7.62 -1.71
C ARG A 86 0.67 6.62 -0.79
N PHE A 87 -0.60 6.31 -1.05
CA PHE A 87 -1.33 5.32 -0.26
C PHE A 87 -0.72 3.93 -0.43
N ILE A 88 -0.43 3.51 -1.67
CA ILE A 88 0.22 2.22 -1.96
C ILE A 88 1.55 2.09 -1.22
N HIS A 89 2.42 3.10 -1.27
CA HIS A 89 3.70 3.07 -0.57
C HIS A 89 3.54 3.00 0.95
N CYS A 90 2.60 3.76 1.52
CA CYS A 90 2.36 3.73 2.95
C CYS A 90 1.78 2.39 3.39
N TRP A 91 0.78 1.88 2.66
CA TRP A 91 0.13 0.60 2.90
C TRP A 91 1.14 -0.54 2.83
N ASN A 92 1.95 -0.63 1.77
CA ASN A 92 3.01 -1.63 1.63
C ASN A 92 3.97 -1.62 2.84
N ARG A 93 4.30 -0.43 3.36
CA ARG A 93 5.16 -0.31 4.54
C ARG A 93 4.43 -0.72 5.83
N ALA A 94 3.18 -0.32 6.01
CA ALA A 94 2.39 -0.66 7.19
C ALA A 94 2.15 -2.17 7.26
N HIS A 95 1.71 -2.76 6.14
CA HIS A 95 1.45 -4.18 5.98
C HIS A 95 2.70 -5.03 6.28
N LYS A 96 3.85 -4.72 5.65
CA LYS A 96 5.12 -5.42 5.93
C LYS A 96 5.58 -5.34 7.39
N LEU A 97 5.19 -4.30 8.12
CA LEU A 97 5.55 -4.09 9.52
C LEU A 97 4.46 -4.53 10.50
N GLY A 98 3.36 -5.12 10.02
CA GLY A 98 2.21 -5.50 10.85
C GLY A 98 1.54 -4.32 11.57
N ARG A 99 1.57 -3.13 10.97
CA ARG A 99 0.99 -1.90 11.55
C ARG A 99 -0.40 -1.63 10.99
N ASP A 100 -1.23 -0.96 11.78
CA ASP A 100 -2.55 -0.51 11.35
C ASP A 100 -2.48 0.41 10.12
N GLU A 101 -3.05 -0.06 9.02
CA GLU A 101 -3.05 0.60 7.71
C GLU A 101 -3.83 1.93 7.73
N LYS A 102 -4.74 2.13 8.68
CA LYS A 102 -5.47 3.41 8.89
C LYS A 102 -4.53 4.58 9.17
N LEU A 103 -3.30 4.32 9.63
CA LEU A 103 -2.28 5.36 9.79
C LEU A 103 -1.95 6.08 8.48
N CYS A 104 -2.17 5.44 7.34
CA CYS A 104 -1.87 6.00 6.02
C CYS A 104 -2.82 7.14 5.61
N LEU A 105 -4.02 7.19 6.20
CA LEU A 105 -4.97 8.29 6.02
C LEU A 105 -4.57 9.55 6.78
N LYS A 106 -3.75 9.43 7.83
CA LYS A 106 -3.32 10.57 8.63
C LYS A 106 -2.48 11.50 7.76
N ARG A 107 -2.94 12.75 7.60
CA ARG A 107 -2.14 13.81 6.97
C ARG A 107 -0.82 13.89 7.74
N ARG A 108 0.29 13.48 7.11
CA ARG A 108 1.64 13.89 7.54
C ARG A 108 1.70 15.41 7.51
N ARG A 109 1.34 16.05 8.63
CA ARG A 109 1.63 17.47 8.88
C ARG A 109 3.14 17.59 8.75
N GLY A 110 3.58 18.40 7.78
CA GLY A 110 4.92 18.34 7.21
C GLY A 110 6.04 18.36 8.25
N LYS A 111 6.73 17.23 8.40
CA LYS A 111 8.04 17.12 9.07
C LYS A 111 9.12 18.01 8.39
N GLY A 112 8.79 18.64 7.25
CA GLY A 112 9.64 19.60 6.52
C GLY A 112 9.49 21.08 6.90
N LYS A 113 8.45 21.51 7.64
CA LYS A 113 8.32 22.94 8.03
C LYS A 113 9.28 23.31 9.17
N GLY A 114 9.59 22.39 10.07
CA GLY A 114 10.56 22.63 11.16
C GLY A 114 12.00 22.78 10.65
N ARG A 115 12.40 21.95 9.67
CA ARG A 115 13.78 21.92 9.15
C ARG A 115 14.14 23.16 8.32
N LYS A 116 13.16 23.74 7.59
CA LYS A 116 13.36 25.02 6.87
C LYS A 116 13.44 26.23 7.82
N ARG A 117 12.62 26.27 8.89
CA ARG A 117 12.67 27.36 9.88
C ARG A 117 13.98 27.39 10.67
N LEU A 118 14.50 26.22 11.08
CA LEU A 118 15.78 26.15 11.79
C LEU A 118 16.94 26.69 10.92
N ARG A 119 17.01 26.24 9.66
CA ARG A 119 18.09 26.65 8.72
C ARG A 119 18.03 28.15 8.36
N SER A 120 16.82 28.73 8.28
CA SER A 120 16.66 30.18 8.08
C SER A 120 17.12 30.99 9.30
N ARG A 121 16.74 30.57 10.52
CA ARG A 121 17.17 31.26 11.76
C ARG A 121 18.68 31.24 11.94
N GLN A 122 19.31 30.11 11.65
CA GLN A 122 20.76 29.95 11.78
C GLN A 122 21.51 30.87 10.82
N ARG A 123 21.04 30.99 9.56
CA ARG A 123 21.62 31.93 8.58
C ARG A 123 21.46 33.40 8.98
N SER A 124 20.34 33.78 9.59
CA SER A 124 20.14 35.15 10.11
C SER A 124 21.09 35.47 11.28
N GLN A 125 21.32 34.49 12.17
CA GLN A 125 22.24 34.66 13.30
C GLN A 125 23.69 34.81 12.83
N ASP A 126 24.15 33.98 11.88
CA ASP A 126 25.51 34.10 11.32
C ASP A 126 25.78 35.46 10.65
N LEU A 127 24.77 36.05 9.99
CA LEU A 127 24.90 37.39 9.41
C LEU A 127 25.00 38.48 10.49
N ASN A 128 24.19 38.38 11.55
CA ASN A 128 24.20 39.37 12.63
C ASN A 128 25.53 39.35 13.40
N THR A 129 26.05 38.16 13.71
CA THR A 129 27.33 38.02 14.42
C THR A 129 28.49 38.57 13.60
N ARG A 130 28.49 38.39 12.27
CA ARG A 130 29.52 38.95 11.38
C ARG A 130 29.45 40.48 11.29
N ALA A 131 28.25 41.05 11.24
CA ALA A 131 28.08 42.51 11.21
C ALA A 131 28.59 43.19 12.48
N SER A 132 28.37 42.57 13.66
CA SER A 132 28.82 43.11 14.95
C SER A 132 30.34 43.03 15.15
N SER A 133 31.03 42.06 14.54
CA SER A 133 32.50 41.96 14.60
C SER A 133 33.24 42.94 13.69
N SER A 134 32.56 43.55 12.72
CA SER A 134 33.13 44.54 11.80
C SER A 134 32.97 45.99 12.26
N SER A 135 32.36 46.21 13.44
CA SER A 135 32.12 47.54 14.02
C SER A 135 32.88 47.77 15.33
N SER A 136 34.02 47.09 15.54
CA SER A 136 34.96 47.30 16.66
C SER A 136 36.36 47.48 16.13
#